data_AF-A0A2V7V7E9-F1
#
_entry.id   AF-A0A2V7V7E9-F1
#
_cell.length_a   1.000
_cell.length_b   1.000
_cell.length_c   1.000
_cell.angle_alpha   90.00
_cell.angle_beta   90.00
_cell.angle_gamma   90.00
#
_symmetry.space_group_name_H-M   'P 1'
#
loop_
_entity.id
_entity.type
_entity.pdbx_description
1 polymer ?
#
loop_
_entity_poly.entity_id
_entity_poly.type
_entity_poly.pdbx_seq_one_letter_code
_entity_poly.pdbx_strand_id
1 'polypeptide(L)'
;MIVAVNKVFPHDGKDYHLQAEDLGLEQACFEARVYDGGTILWRKRISYADVVARQLPKLEQDEALRSLMEKTLTTVQAAIAKGKLA
;
A
#
# COMPACT_ATOMS: atom_id res chain seq x y z
N MET A 1 -15.12 -0.39 0.53
CA MET A 1 -13.78 -0.83 0.16
C MET A 1 -13.34 0.03 -1.02
N ILE A 2 -12.09 0.51 -1.05
CA ILE A 2 -11.60 1.29 -2.19
C ILE A 2 -10.81 0.43 -3.17
N VAL A 3 -10.68 0.89 -4.41
CA VAL A 3 -9.86 0.23 -5.43
C VAL A 3 -8.39 0.21 -4.98
N ALA A 4 -7.76 -0.96 -5.12
CA ALA A 4 -6.35 -1.15 -4.80
C ALA A 4 -5.44 -0.20 -5.62
N VAL A 5 -4.33 0.21 -5.00
CA VAL A 5 -3.28 0.97 -5.69
C VAL A 5 -2.21 0.00 -6.15
N ASN A 6 -1.91 0.00 -7.46
CA ASN A 6 -0.86 -0.84 -8.04
C ASN A 6 0.20 0.04 -8.71
N LYS A 7 1.48 -0.30 -8.53
CA LYS A 7 2.61 0.37 -9.18
C LYS A 7 3.63 -0.67 -9.63
N VAL A 8 4.29 -0.41 -10.75
CA VAL A 8 5.50 -1.15 -11.16
C VAL A 8 6.71 -0.27 -10.86
N PHE A 9 7.73 -0.85 -10.25
CA PHE A 9 8.97 -0.17 -9.89
C PHE A 9 10.18 -0.91 -10.44
N PRO A 10 10.72 -0.45 -11.59
CA PRO A 10 11.97 -0.98 -12.14
C PRO A 10 13.15 -0.56 -11.27
N HIS A 11 13.91 -1.53 -10.76
CA HIS A 11 15.12 -1.30 -9.98
C HIS A 11 16.07 -2.49 -10.04
N ASP A 12 17.37 -2.23 -10.23
CA ASP A 12 18.43 -3.24 -10.27
C ASP A 12 18.14 -4.42 -11.24
N GLY A 13 17.64 -4.09 -12.43
CA GLY A 13 17.32 -5.09 -13.46
C GLY A 13 16.06 -5.91 -13.20
N LYS A 14 15.28 -5.59 -12.16
CA LYS A 14 14.01 -6.25 -11.83
C LYS A 14 12.84 -5.28 -11.89
N ASP A 15 11.66 -5.81 -12.22
CA ASP A 15 10.39 -5.08 -12.16
C ASP A 15 9.60 -5.51 -10.91
N TYR A 16 9.70 -4.72 -9.85
CA TYR A 16 8.93 -4.98 -8.64
C TYR A 16 7.49 -4.52 -8.83
N HIS A 17 6.53 -5.41 -8.61
CA HIS A 17 5.12 -5.04 -8.57
C HIS A 17 4.71 -4.72 -7.14
N LEU A 18 4.23 -3.51 -6.91
CA LEU A 18 3.81 -2.99 -5.62
C LEU A 18 2.30 -2.85 -5.60
N GLN A 19 1.66 -3.39 -4.57
CA GLN A 19 0.21 -3.34 -4.41
C GLN A 19 -0.15 -2.87 -3.00
N ALA A 20 -1.19 -2.04 -2.89
CA ALA A 20 -1.86 -1.74 -1.63
C ALA A 20 -3.36 -2.05 -1.77
N GLU A 21 -3.88 -2.95 -0.95
CA GLU A 21 -5.24 -3.48 -1.01
C GLU A 21 -6.00 -3.23 0.30
N ASP A 22 -7.15 -2.55 0.23
CA ASP A 22 -8.04 -2.34 1.38
C ASP A 22 -8.67 -3.67 1.83
N LEU A 23 -8.51 -4.04 3.10
CA LEU A 23 -9.09 -5.25 3.68
C LEU A 23 -10.48 -5.01 4.29
N GLY A 24 -11.04 -3.82 4.11
CA GLY A 24 -12.37 -3.44 4.55
C GLY A 24 -12.43 -2.79 5.93
N LEU A 25 -13.56 -2.13 6.18
CA LEU A 25 -13.78 -1.30 7.37
C LEU A 25 -13.81 -2.08 8.69
N GLU A 26 -14.18 -3.37 8.65
CA GLU A 26 -14.20 -4.23 9.84
C GLU A 26 -12.80 -4.37 10.45
N GLN A 27 -11.77 -4.51 9.60
CA GLN A 27 -10.38 -4.57 10.04
C GLN A 27 -9.73 -3.18 10.10
N ALA A 28 -10.30 -2.20 9.39
CA ALA A 28 -9.74 -0.86 9.20
C ALA A 28 -8.24 -0.90 8.85
N CYS A 29 -7.87 -1.81 7.95
CA CYS A 29 -6.50 -2.04 7.53
C CYS A 29 -6.41 -2.24 6.02
N PHE A 30 -5.27 -1.87 5.44
CA PHE A 30 -4.88 -2.31 4.10
C PHE A 30 -3.59 -3.12 4.16
N GLU A 31 -3.35 -3.95 3.15
CA GLU A 31 -2.11 -4.70 3.01
C GLU A 31 -1.28 -4.15 1.85
N ALA A 32 -0.05 -3.75 2.14
CA ALA A 32 0.95 -3.43 1.13
C ALA A 32 1.78 -4.69 0.80
N ARG A 33 2.02 -4.96 -0.47
CA ARG A 33 2.76 -6.14 -0.96
C ARG A 33 3.79 -5.75 -2.01
N VAL A 34 4.89 -6.49 -2.05
CA VAL A 34 5.91 -6.44 -3.10
C VAL A 34 5.98 -7.81 -3.76
N TYR A 35 5.94 -7.83 -5.08
CA TYR A 35 6.09 -9.03 -5.88
C TYR A 35 7.27 -8.94 -6.85
N ASP A 36 7.86 -10.09 -7.15
CA ASP A 36 8.79 -10.32 -8.26
C ASP A 36 8.35 -11.61 -8.97
N GLY A 37 7.99 -11.51 -10.25
CA GLY A 37 7.54 -12.66 -11.06
C GLY A 37 6.36 -13.46 -10.46
N GLY A 38 5.46 -12.81 -9.71
CA GLY A 38 4.33 -13.46 -9.03
C GLY A 38 4.63 -14.00 -7.62
N THR A 39 5.87 -13.95 -7.17
CA THR A 39 6.26 -14.31 -5.80
C THR A 39 6.14 -13.10 -4.88
N ILE A 40 5.47 -13.23 -3.73
CA ILE A 40 5.44 -12.18 -2.70
C ILE A 40 6.79 -12.16 -1.98
N LEU A 41 7.56 -11.09 -2.19
CA LEU A 41 8.84 -10.87 -1.50
C LEU A 41 8.63 -10.23 -0.13
N TRP A 42 7.60 -9.39 0.00
CA TRP A 42 7.28 -8.71 1.24
C TRP A 42 5.80 -8.37 1.31
N ARG A 43 5.26 -8.37 2.53
CA ARG A 43 3.95 -7.80 2.82
C ARG A 43 3.94 -7.15 4.18
N LYS A 44 3.08 -6.15 4.35
CA LYS A 44 2.80 -5.55 5.64
C LYS A 44 1.36 -5.07 5.68
N ARG A 45 0.72 -5.28 6.83
CA ARG A 45 -0.59 -4.71 7.16
C ARG A 45 -0.42 -3.34 7.81
N ILE A 46 -1.20 -2.37 7.37
CA ILE A 46 -1.19 -1.00 7.86
C ILE A 46 -2.61 -0.65 8.29
N SER A 47 -2.76 -0.23 9.55
CA SER A 47 -4.04 0.26 10.05
C SER A 47 -4.32 1.66 9.54
N TYR A 48 -5.58 1.91 9.20
CA TYR A 48 -6.14 3.22 8.95
C TYR A 48 -7.29 3.53 9.93
N ALA A 49 -7.34 2.87 11.10
CA ALA A 49 -8.37 3.10 12.11
C ALA A 49 -8.50 4.60 12.49
N ASP A 50 -7.39 5.33 12.52
CA ASP A 50 -7.39 6.79 12.75
C ASP A 50 -8.13 7.57 11.67
N VAL A 51 -8.15 7.08 10.42
CA VAL A 51 -8.92 7.69 9.32
C VAL A 51 -10.41 7.44 9.53
N VAL A 52 -10.79 6.24 9.98
CA VAL A 52 -12.20 5.91 10.31
C VAL A 52 -12.68 6.73 11.51
N ALA A 53 -11.85 6.85 12.55
CA ALA A 53 -12.18 7.54 13.80
C ALA A 53 -12.48 9.04 13.61
N ARG A 54 -12.00 9.66 12.53
CA ARG A 54 -12.29 11.06 12.18
C ARG A 54 -13.72 11.30 11.70
N GLN A 55 -14.48 10.23 11.41
CA GLN A 55 -15.87 10.30 10.97
C GLN A 55 -16.08 11.28 9.78
N LEU A 56 -15.11 11.33 8.89
CA LEU A 56 -15.17 12.17 7.70
C LEU A 56 -16.29 11.71 6.76
N PRO A 57 -16.81 12.60 5.89
CA PRO A 57 -17.62 12.19 4.75
C PRO A 57 -16.93 11.07 3.96
N LYS A 58 -17.72 10.12 3.44
CA LYS A 58 -17.20 8.90 2.80
C LYS A 58 -16.16 9.18 1.71
N LEU A 59 -16.39 10.20 0.90
CA LEU A 59 -15.46 10.60 -0.18
C LEU A 59 -14.10 11.04 0.39
N GLU A 60 -14.10 11.92 1.39
CA GLU A 60 -12.87 12.40 2.04
C GLU A 60 -12.13 11.26 2.76
N GLN A 61 -12.87 10.32 3.36
CA GLN A 61 -12.29 9.12 3.95
C GLN A 61 -11.57 8.25 2.90
N ASP A 62 -12.20 8.06 1.75
CA ASP A 62 -11.66 7.26 0.64
C ASP A 62 -10.43 7.94 0.01
N GLU A 63 -10.44 9.27 -0.13
CA GLU A 63 -9.29 10.06 -0.56
C GLU A 63 -8.12 9.99 0.42
N ALA A 64 -8.40 10.10 1.73
CA ALA A 64 -7.41 9.97 2.78
C ALA A 64 -6.77 8.57 2.78
N LEU A 65 -7.57 7.52 2.64
CA LEU A 65 -7.09 6.14 2.55
C LEU A 65 -6.24 5.92 1.29
N ARG A 66 -6.69 6.40 0.12
CA ARG A 66 -5.92 6.33 -1.13
C ARG A 66 -4.57 7.04 -0.99
N SER A 67 -4.55 8.25 -0.42
CA SER A 67 -3.32 9.00 -0.18
C SER A 67 -2.36 8.25 0.73
N LEU A 68 -2.87 7.59 1.78
CA LEU A 68 -2.06 6.76 2.68
C LEU A 68 -1.47 5.54 1.97
N MET A 69 -2.25 4.85 1.15
CA MET A 69 -1.77 3.73 0.33
C MET A 69 -0.65 4.16 -0.62
N GLU A 70 -0.84 5.26 -1.35
CA GLU A 70 0.16 5.77 -2.30
C GLU A 70 1.48 6.16 -1.61
N LYS A 71 1.40 6.88 -0.49
CA LYS A 71 2.57 7.24 0.33
C LYS A 71 3.29 6.01 0.87
N THR A 72 2.54 4.98 1.24
CA THR A 72 3.11 3.70 1.70
C THR A 72 3.89 3.04 0.58
N LEU A 73 3.33 2.93 -0.64
CA LEU A 73 4.05 2.35 -1.76
C LEU A 73 5.29 3.18 -2.15
N THR A 74 5.23 4.50 -2.10
CA THR A 74 6.42 5.36 -2.31
C THR A 74 7.50 5.12 -1.25
N THR A 75 7.12 4.89 0.00
CA THR A 75 8.06 4.53 1.08
C THR A 75 8.70 3.15 0.82
N VAL A 76 7.91 2.19 0.34
CA VAL A 76 8.39 0.85 -0.03
C VAL A 76 9.39 0.93 -1.20
N GLN A 77 9.10 1.73 -2.24
CA GLN A 77 10.04 1.99 -3.34
C GLN A 77 11.38 2.52 -2.82
N ALA A 78 11.33 3.52 -1.91
CA ALA A 78 12.53 4.09 -1.34
C ALA A 78 13.32 3.09 -0.47
N ALA A 79 12.66 2.11 0.13
CA ALA A 79 13.32 1.05 0.89
C ALA A 79 13.96 0.00 -0.03
N ILE A 80 13.30 -0.38 -1.13
CA ILE A 80 13.88 -1.22 -2.19
C ILE A 80 15.13 -0.56 -2.76
N ALA A 81 15.02 0.72 -3.14
CA ALA A 81 16.15 1.48 -3.70
C ALA A 81 17.36 1.62 -2.75
N LYS A 82 17.16 1.37 -1.45
CA LYS A 82 18.21 1.40 -0.42
C LYS A 82 18.70 0.00 -0.02
N GLY A 83 18.23 -1.07 -0.68
CA GLY A 83 18.54 -2.46 -0.34
C GLY A 83 18.02 -2.88 1.04
N LYS A 84 16.97 -2.22 1.55
CA LYS A 84 16.36 -2.52 2.86
C LYS A 84 15.16 -3.46 2.76
N LEU A 85 14.68 -3.69 1.54
CA LEU A 85 13.46 -4.41 1.23
C LEU A 85 13.63 -5.09 -0.12
N ALA A 86 13.33 -6.38 -0.18
CA ALA A 86 13.67 -7.28 -1.29
C ALA A 86 15.18 -7.48 -1.46
#